data_AF-A0A3B8IZ68-F1
#
_entry.id   AF-A0A3B8IZ68-F1
#
_cell.length_a   1.000
_cell.length_b   1.000
_cell.length_c   1.000
_cell.angle_alpha   90.00
_cell.angle_beta   90.00
_cell.angle_gamma   90.00
#
_symmetry.space_group_name_H-M   'P 1'
#
loop_
_entity.id
_entity.type
_entity.pdbx_description
1 polymer ?
#
loop_
_entity_poly.entity_id
_entity_poly.type
_entity_poly.pdbx_seq_one_letter_code
_entity_poly.pdbx_strand_id
1 'polypeptide(L)'
;MAVERRYWEDMEPHQLEDIFQEDDVPLRPLGKRITRLLIWGGLVILSVFVVLASTVRIPRYVHLPVRLEGGGPAQRISYPEPITLHAQWVALGDTVQAGDPLLTLSSPQLTERVFQFRTAETN
;
A
#
# COMPACT_ATOMS: atom_id res chain seq x y z
N MET A 1 -29.33 50.41 -31.55
CA MET A 1 -29.63 51.48 -30.57
C MET A 1 -31.12 51.67 -30.31
N ALA A 2 -31.98 50.65 -30.47
CA ALA A 2 -33.43 50.76 -30.24
C ALA A 2 -33.96 49.87 -29.09
N VAL A 3 -33.13 48.98 -28.56
CA VAL A 3 -33.52 48.00 -27.52
C VAL A 3 -33.32 48.56 -26.11
N GLU A 4 -32.35 49.46 -25.92
CA GLU A 4 -32.02 50.03 -24.62
C GLU A 4 -33.05 51.05 -24.09
N ARG A 5 -33.76 51.78 -24.95
CA ARG A 5 -34.71 52.82 -24.49
C ARG A 5 -35.99 52.27 -23.88
N ARG A 6 -36.46 51.10 -24.34
CA ARG A 6 -37.73 50.52 -23.88
C ARG A 6 -37.71 50.02 -22.44
N TYR A 7 -36.55 49.63 -21.93
CA TYR A 7 -36.45 49.03 -20.59
C TYR A 7 -36.70 50.04 -19.45
N TRP A 8 -36.48 51.33 -19.70
CA TRP A 8 -36.61 52.39 -18.69
C TRP A 8 -37.99 53.04 -18.66
N GLU A 9 -38.75 52.91 -19.75
CA GLU A 9 -40.09 53.51 -19.90
C GLU A 9 -41.17 52.73 -19.13
N ASP A 10 -40.92 51.45 -18.84
CA ASP A 10 -41.86 50.55 -18.15
C ASP A 10 -41.61 50.46 -16.62
N MET A 11 -40.66 51.22 -16.08
CA MET A 11 -40.32 51.20 -14.65
C MET A 11 -41.16 52.20 -13.86
N GLU A 12 -41.68 51.76 -12.71
CA GLU A 12 -42.42 52.66 -11.82
C GLU A 12 -41.47 53.70 -11.19
N PRO A 13 -41.92 54.92 -10.85
CA PRO A 13 -41.04 56.01 -10.43
C PRO A 13 -40.11 55.67 -9.26
N HIS A 14 -40.59 54.86 -8.31
CA HIS A 14 -39.80 54.41 -7.17
C HIS A 14 -38.67 53.45 -7.57
N GLN A 15 -38.82 52.71 -8.66
CA GLN A 15 -37.80 51.78 -9.16
C GLN A 15 -36.62 52.53 -9.78
N LEU A 16 -36.85 53.71 -10.36
CA LEU A 16 -35.78 54.56 -10.89
C LEU A 16 -34.93 55.17 -9.77
N GLU A 17 -35.54 55.49 -8.63
CA GLU A 17 -34.85 56.00 -7.44
C GLU A 17 -34.01 54.92 -6.74
N ASP A 18 -34.46 53.66 -6.77
CA ASP A 18 -33.79 52.54 -6.10
C ASP A 18 -32.60 51.95 -6.91
N ILE A 19 -32.44 52.33 -8.19
CA ILE A 19 -31.33 51.86 -9.05
C ILE A 19 -30.00 52.55 -8.70
N PHE A 20 -30.05 53.70 -8.02
CA PHE A 20 -28.87 54.46 -7.61
C PHE A 20 -28.95 54.75 -6.12
N GLN A 21 -28.78 53.73 -5.28
CA GLN A 21 -28.67 53.92 -3.83
C GLN A 21 -27.33 54.58 -3.49
N GLU A 22 -27.31 55.52 -2.53
CA GLU A 22 -26.08 56.20 -2.08
C GLU A 22 -25.01 55.23 -1.51
N ASP A 23 -25.43 54.00 -1.16
CA ASP A 23 -24.57 52.90 -0.69
C ASP A 23 -24.06 51.96 -1.81
N ASP A 24 -24.47 52.17 -3.07
CA ASP A 24 -23.80 51.57 -4.22
C ASP A 24 -22.46 52.30 -4.44
N VAL A 25 -21.57 52.14 -3.46
CA VAL A 25 -20.18 52.49 -3.60
C VAL A 25 -19.68 51.65 -4.76
N PRO A 26 -19.35 52.25 -5.94
CA PRO A 26 -18.75 51.49 -7.00
C PRO A 26 -17.54 50.84 -6.37
N LEU A 27 -17.48 49.50 -6.32
CA LEU A 27 -16.43 48.75 -5.61
C LEU A 27 -15.11 49.45 -5.92
N ARG A 28 -14.66 50.33 -5.02
CA ARG A 28 -13.49 51.16 -5.29
C ARG A 28 -12.43 50.13 -5.59
N PRO A 29 -11.61 50.25 -6.65
CA PRO A 29 -10.64 49.22 -6.98
C PRO A 29 -9.70 49.12 -5.78
N LEU A 30 -10.02 48.21 -4.85
CA LEU A 30 -9.46 48.07 -3.52
C LEU A 30 -8.06 47.52 -3.76
N GLY A 31 -7.17 48.46 -4.03
CA GLY A 31 -5.76 48.31 -4.30
C GLY A 31 -5.45 47.33 -5.44
N LYS A 32 -5.27 47.83 -6.66
CA LYS A 32 -4.42 47.15 -7.69
C LYS A 32 -3.08 46.66 -7.09
N ARG A 33 -2.60 47.34 -6.05
CA ARG A 33 -1.43 46.94 -5.25
C ARG A 33 -1.68 45.72 -4.37
N ILE A 34 -2.83 45.64 -3.68
CA ILE A 34 -3.19 44.53 -2.80
C ILE A 34 -3.45 43.27 -3.63
N THR A 35 -4.22 43.39 -4.72
CA THR A 35 -4.47 42.25 -5.63
C THR A 35 -3.19 41.74 -6.27
N ARG A 36 -2.29 42.64 -6.72
CA ARG A 36 -0.96 42.24 -7.21
C ARG A 36 -0.13 41.54 -6.13
N LEU A 37 -0.18 42.00 -4.89
CA LEU A 37 0.56 41.39 -3.78
C LEU A 37 0.01 40.00 -3.43
N LEU A 38 -1.31 39.81 -3.47
CA LEU A 38 -1.96 38.51 -3.31
C LEU A 38 -1.61 37.54 -4.44
N ILE A 39 -1.59 38.01 -5.70
CA ILE A 39 -1.21 37.19 -6.86
C ILE A 39 0.24 36.74 -6.73
N TRP A 40 1.18 37.65 -6.45
CA TRP A 40 2.59 37.31 -6.27
C TRP A 40 2.81 36.43 -5.03
N GLY A 41 2.12 36.70 -3.92
CA GLY A 41 2.18 35.86 -2.72
C GLY A 41 1.67 34.43 -2.98
N GLY A 42 0.55 34.30 -3.68
CA GLY A 42 0.01 33.02 -4.10
C GLY A 42 0.95 32.26 -5.04
N LEU A 43 1.57 32.95 -6.00
CA LEU A 43 2.55 32.37 -6.91
C LEU A 43 3.78 31.82 -6.16
N VAL A 44 4.27 32.55 -5.17
CA VAL A 44 5.39 32.11 -4.32
C VAL A 44 5.01 30.86 -3.53
N ILE A 45 3.86 30.86 -2.86
CA ILE A 45 3.39 29.69 -2.09
C ILE A 45 3.24 28.47 -3.01
N LEU A 46 2.63 28.64 -4.18
CA LEU A 46 2.49 27.59 -5.18
C LEU A 46 3.86 27.03 -5.61
N SER A 47 4.83 27.91 -5.85
CA SER A 47 6.19 27.49 -6.24
C SER A 47 6.86 26.64 -5.17
N VAL A 48 6.66 26.99 -3.88
CA VAL A 48 7.17 26.20 -2.75
C VAL A 48 6.58 24.80 -2.75
N PHE A 49 5.26 24.67 -2.97
CA PHE A 49 4.61 23.35 -3.03
C PHE A 49 5.08 22.51 -4.23
N VAL A 50 5.30 23.12 -5.39
CA VAL A 50 5.83 22.41 -6.57
C VAL A 50 7.24 21.88 -6.29
N VAL A 51 8.11 22.68 -5.67
CA VAL A 51 9.46 22.25 -5.28
C VAL A 51 9.40 21.14 -4.24
N LEU A 52 8.54 21.25 -3.22
CA LEU A 52 8.34 20.21 -2.22
C LEU A 52 7.89 18.88 -2.88
N ALA A 53 6.88 18.95 -3.74
CA ALA A 53 6.36 17.79 -4.46
C ALA A 53 7.42 17.13 -5.36
N SER A 54 8.29 17.93 -5.97
CA SER A 54 9.40 17.42 -6.79
C SER A 54 10.52 16.79 -5.96
N THR A 55 10.79 17.33 -4.77
CA THR A 55 11.90 16.89 -3.91
C THR A 55 11.56 15.64 -3.10
N VAL A 56 10.30 15.52 -2.66
CA VAL A 56 9.85 14.38 -1.86
C VAL A 56 9.68 13.14 -2.75
N ARG A 57 10.75 12.37 -2.91
CA ARG A 57 10.70 11.02 -3.48
C ARG A 57 10.26 10.04 -2.39
N ILE A 58 8.99 9.66 -2.40
CA ILE A 58 8.49 8.57 -1.55
C ILE A 58 9.08 7.26 -2.10
N PRO A 59 9.94 6.54 -1.34
CA PRO A 59 10.48 5.27 -1.78
C PRO A 59 9.35 4.23 -1.85
N ARG A 60 9.05 3.76 -3.07
CA ARG A 60 7.97 2.78 -3.33
C ARG A 60 8.34 1.35 -2.91
N TYR A 61 9.62 1.10 -2.61
CA TYR A 61 10.11 -0.23 -2.28
C TYR A 61 11.10 -0.13 -1.12
N VAL A 62 10.80 -0.88 -0.06
CA VAL A 62 11.72 -1.14 1.04
C VAL A 62 12.27 -2.53 0.80
N HIS A 63 13.58 -2.64 0.56
CA HIS A 63 14.25 -3.93 0.52
C HIS A 63 14.34 -4.46 1.95
N LEU A 64 13.29 -5.14 2.41
CA LEU A 64 13.40 -5.95 3.62
C LEU A 64 14.24 -7.19 3.26
N PRO A 65 15.35 -7.46 3.97
CA PRO A 65 16.05 -8.72 3.84
C PRO A 65 15.15 -9.81 4.44
N VAL A 66 14.30 -10.38 3.60
CA VAL A 66 13.48 -11.54 3.98
C VAL A 66 14.41 -12.74 4.04
N ARG A 67 14.79 -13.13 5.26
CA ARG A 67 15.43 -14.42 5.49
C ARG A 67 14.36 -15.48 5.32
N LEU A 68 14.36 -16.16 4.18
CA LEU A 68 13.52 -17.32 3.93
C LEU A 68 14.07 -18.47 4.78
N GLU A 69 13.69 -18.52 6.06
CA GLU A 69 13.81 -19.74 6.85
C GLU A 69 12.78 -20.73 6.26
N GLY A 70 13.24 -21.91 5.84
CA GLY A 70 12.39 -22.90 5.16
C GLY A 70 11.09 -23.14 5.93
N GLY A 71 9.97 -22.72 5.34
CA GLY A 71 8.66 -22.59 5.98
C GLY A 71 7.91 -23.91 6.18
N GLY A 72 8.62 -25.02 6.41
CA GLY A 72 8.02 -26.24 6.94
C GLY A 72 8.24 -26.30 8.44
N PRO A 73 7.23 -26.67 9.26
CA PRO A 73 7.52 -26.97 10.66
C PRO A 73 8.57 -28.08 10.68
N ALA A 74 9.71 -27.82 11.32
CA ALA A 74 10.73 -28.84 11.55
C ALA A 74 10.08 -29.98 12.34
N GLN A 75 9.68 -31.05 11.65
CA GLN A 75 9.01 -32.17 12.26
C GLN A 75 10.06 -33.00 12.99
N ARG A 76 10.22 -32.71 14.29
CA ARG A 76 11.11 -33.50 15.16
C ARG A 76 10.41 -34.79 15.52
N ILE A 77 10.80 -35.89 14.87
CA ILE A 77 10.35 -37.23 15.22
C ILE A 77 11.20 -37.71 16.38
N SER A 78 10.62 -37.71 17.58
CA SER A 78 11.24 -38.32 18.76
C SER A 78 10.67 -39.73 18.93
N TYR A 79 11.55 -40.70 19.10
CA TYR A 79 11.15 -42.06 19.38
C TYR A 79 11.30 -42.33 20.89
N PRO A 80 10.32 -43.00 21.53
CA PRO A 80 10.34 -43.25 22.98
C PRO A 80 11.36 -44.33 23.40
N GLU A 81 12.02 -44.98 22.44
CA GLU A 81 12.88 -46.15 22.65
C GLU A 81 14.24 -45.98 21.96
N PRO A 82 15.28 -46.71 22.40
CA PRO A 82 16.59 -46.66 21.76
C PRO A 82 16.51 -47.18 20.32
N ILE A 83 16.96 -46.36 19.38
CA ILE A 83 17.08 -46.72 17.96
C ILE A 83 18.54 -46.90 17.61
N THR A 84 18.83 -47.95 16.84
CA THR A 84 20.14 -48.16 16.24
C THR A 84 20.17 -47.51 14.86
N LEU A 85 21.09 -46.56 14.66
CA LEU A 85 21.41 -45.97 13.37
C LEU A 85 22.47 -46.85 12.68
N HIS A 86 22.15 -47.39 11.50
CA HIS A 86 23.06 -48.24 10.74
C HIS A 86 23.85 -47.45 9.69
N ALA A 87 23.17 -46.55 8.99
CA ALA A 87 23.78 -45.76 7.93
C ALA A 87 23.14 -44.38 7.85
N GLN A 88 23.98 -43.37 7.63
CA GLN A 88 23.59 -42.01 7.29
C GLN A 88 24.07 -41.74 5.87
N TRP A 89 23.14 -41.41 4.99
CA TRP A 89 23.39 -41.29 3.55
C TRP A 89 23.52 -39.82 3.10
N VAL A 90 23.15 -38.88 3.97
CA VAL A 90 23.04 -37.45 3.65
C VAL A 90 23.64 -36.61 4.78
N ALA A 91 24.44 -35.60 4.43
CA ALA A 91 25.02 -34.65 5.37
C ALA A 91 24.14 -33.41 5.56
N LEU A 92 24.36 -32.68 6.66
CA LEU A 92 23.67 -31.42 6.91
C LEU A 92 24.04 -30.40 5.82
N GLY A 93 23.04 -29.95 5.05
CA GLY A 93 23.21 -28.97 3.98
C GLY A 93 23.09 -29.56 2.56
N ASP A 94 23.02 -30.88 2.42
CA ASP A 94 22.79 -31.52 1.14
C ASP A 94 21.36 -31.31 0.65
N THR A 95 21.21 -31.13 -0.66
CA THR A 95 19.89 -31.03 -1.31
C THR A 95 19.40 -32.43 -1.65
N VAL A 96 18.25 -32.81 -1.11
CA VAL A 96 17.62 -34.13 -1.31
C VAL A 96 16.29 -34.01 -2.01
N GLN A 97 15.93 -35.03 -2.79
CA GLN A 97 14.64 -35.15 -3.46
C GLN A 97 13.72 -36.12 -2.69
N ALA A 98 12.42 -36.04 -2.96
CA ALA A 98 11.45 -36.93 -2.34
C ALA A 98 11.70 -38.38 -2.77
N GLY A 99 11.93 -39.25 -1.79
CA GLY A 99 12.25 -40.66 -2.01
C GLY A 99 13.72 -41.02 -1.82
N ASP A 100 14.61 -40.02 -1.68
CA ASP A 100 16.02 -40.29 -1.41
C ASP A 100 16.22 -40.91 -0.02
N PRO A 101 17.04 -41.95 0.11
CA PRO A 101 17.35 -42.54 1.40
C PRO A 101 18.17 -41.56 2.24
N LEU A 102 17.63 -41.16 3.39
CA LEU A 102 18.33 -40.24 4.32
C LEU A 102 19.12 -41.00 5.38
N LEU A 103 18.46 -41.96 6.03
CA LEU A 103 18.95 -42.68 7.19
C LEU A 103 18.43 -44.12 7.15
N THR A 104 19.22 -45.06 7.63
CA THR A 104 18.80 -46.44 7.87
C THR A 104 18.73 -46.69 9.37
N LEU A 105 17.51 -46.85 9.88
CA LEU A 105 17.21 -47.03 11.30
C LEU A 105 16.66 -48.44 11.54
N SER A 106 16.98 -49.04 12.68
CA SER A 106 16.32 -50.27 13.14
C SER A 106 15.83 -50.15 14.58
N SER A 107 14.63 -50.65 14.83
CA SER A 107 14.10 -50.95 16.16
C SER A 107 13.19 -52.18 16.05
N PRO A 108 13.15 -53.06 17.06
CA PRO A 108 12.25 -54.20 17.07
C PRO A 108 10.78 -53.82 16.78
N GLN A 109 10.29 -52.72 17.37
CA GLN A 109 8.91 -52.26 17.17
C GLN A 109 8.68 -51.56 15.82
N LEU A 110 9.71 -50.93 15.23
CA LEU A 110 9.61 -50.37 13.87
C LEU A 110 9.41 -51.48 12.85
N THR A 111 10.14 -52.60 13.01
CA THR A 111 9.98 -53.77 12.15
C THR A 111 8.58 -54.35 12.27
N GLU A 112 8.03 -54.47 13.48
CA GLU A 112 6.66 -54.95 13.69
C GLU A 112 5.61 -54.01 13.08
N ARG A 113 5.74 -52.69 13.26
CA ARG A 113 4.80 -51.71 12.68
C ARG A 113 4.86 -51.66 11.16
N VAL A 114 6.05 -51.75 10.56
CA VAL A 114 6.21 -51.84 9.10
C VAL A 114 5.60 -53.14 8.57
N PHE A 115 5.79 -54.25 9.30
CA PHE A 115 5.19 -55.52 8.95
C PHE A 115 3.64 -55.46 8.97
N GLN A 116 3.06 -54.87 10.03
CA GLN A 116 1.61 -54.64 10.15
C GLN A 116 1.07 -53.72 9.06
N PHE A 117 1.78 -52.65 8.73
CA PHE A 117 1.39 -51.73 7.65
C PHE A 117 1.37 -52.43 6.29
N ARG A 118 2.43 -53.18 5.97
CA ARG A 118 2.50 -53.95 4.71
C ARG A 118 1.41 -55.03 4.63
N THR A 119 1.11 -55.72 5.73
CA THR A 119 0.03 -56.72 5.75
C THR A 119 -1.36 -56.09 5.63
N ALA A 120 -1.55 -54.84 6.06
CA ALA A 120 -2.79 -54.10 5.88
C ALA A 120 -2.98 -53.55 4.46
N GLU A 121 -1.90 -53.25 3.72
CA GLU A 121 -1.99 -52.86 2.29
C GLU A 121 -2.22 -54.05 1.35
N THR A 122 -1.92 -55.28 1.79
CA THR A 122 -2.01 -56.48 0.95
C THR A 122 -3.33 -57.25 1.11
N ASN A 123 -4.18 -56.87 2.07
CA ASN A 123 -5.56 -57.36 2.25
C ASN A 123 -6.57 -56.31 1.77
#